data_AF-A0A849PLD1-F1
#
_entry.id   AF-A0A849PLD1-F1
#
_cell.length_a   1.000
_cell.length_b   1.000
_cell.length_c   1.000
_cell.angle_alpha   90.00
_cell.angle_beta   90.00
_cell.angle_gamma   90.00
#
_symmetry.space_group_name_H-M   'P 1'
#
loop_
_entity.id
_entity.type
_entity.pdbx_description
1 polymer ?
#
loop_
_entity_poly.entity_id
_entity_poly.type
_entity_poly.pdbx_seq_one_letter_code
_entity_poly.pdbx_strand_id
1 'polypeptide(L)'
;MRKKVTTDMLVDKLQAQYDGMGLTLRELGSLQPSKNLSLDSIPEWGRRRFEVWCRIYNEGGSVSFDRFKEICIKAGYSTADGDGGLKTKGIGGLFSGGKNARIQWGANGSDVFLTGSVKGYVEAWTGFTMDEVAGLFK
;
A
#
# COMPACT_ATOMS: atom_id res chain seq x y z
N MET A 1 59.72 -24.39 -8.47
CA MET A 1 59.09 -24.51 -9.81
C MET A 1 57.88 -23.55 -9.87
N ARG A 2 57.95 -22.43 -10.60
CA ARG A 2 56.79 -21.52 -10.76
C ARG A 2 55.90 -22.08 -11.87
N LYS A 3 54.64 -22.42 -11.57
CA LYS A 3 53.67 -22.83 -12.59
C LYS A 3 53.46 -21.65 -13.55
N LYS A 4 53.70 -21.84 -14.85
CA LYS A 4 53.31 -20.85 -15.88
C LYS A 4 51.79 -20.77 -15.87
N VAL A 5 51.26 -19.65 -15.44
CA VAL A 5 49.83 -19.33 -15.55
C VAL A 5 49.62 -18.90 -17.00
N THR A 6 48.81 -19.65 -17.75
CA THR A 6 48.42 -19.29 -19.11
C THR A 6 47.21 -18.34 -19.06
N THR A 7 47.01 -17.60 -20.15
CA THR A 7 45.87 -16.67 -20.29
C THR A 7 44.53 -17.39 -20.10
N ASP A 8 44.39 -18.61 -20.61
CA ASP A 8 43.16 -19.40 -20.48
C ASP A 8 42.86 -19.73 -19.01
N MET A 9 43.88 -20.05 -18.21
CA MET A 9 43.70 -20.29 -16.77
C MET A 9 43.26 -19.03 -15.99
N LEU A 10 43.58 -17.84 -16.49
CA LEU A 10 43.12 -16.58 -15.90
C LEU A 10 41.67 -16.29 -16.30
N VAL A 11 41.31 -16.55 -17.56
CA VAL A 11 39.93 -16.41 -18.06
C VAL A 11 38.99 -17.35 -17.31
N ASP A 12 39.36 -18.63 -17.14
CA ASP A 12 38.56 -19.61 -16.41
C ASP A 12 38.35 -19.21 -14.93
N LYS A 13 39.39 -18.67 -14.30
CA LYS A 13 39.30 -18.17 -12.92
C LYS A 13 38.41 -16.95 -12.79
N LEU A 14 38.49 -16.02 -13.73
CA LEU A 14 37.65 -14.82 -13.74
C LEU A 14 36.18 -15.19 -14.00
N GLN A 15 35.92 -16.13 -14.91
CA GLN A 15 34.57 -16.62 -15.17
C GLN A 15 33.98 -17.30 -13.94
N ALA A 16 34.74 -18.17 -13.27
CA ALA A 16 34.29 -18.81 -12.02
C ALA A 16 34.00 -17.79 -10.90
N GLN A 17 34.79 -16.73 -10.79
CA GLN A 17 34.51 -15.64 -9.84
C GLN A 17 33.25 -14.85 -10.23
N TYR A 18 33.05 -14.58 -11.52
CA TYR A 18 31.85 -13.91 -12.02
C TYR A 18 30.58 -14.72 -11.76
N ASP A 19 30.63 -16.03 -12.05
CA ASP A 19 29.51 -16.95 -11.82
C ASP A 19 29.20 -17.08 -10.32
N GLY A 20 30.23 -17.12 -9.47
CA GLY A 20 30.08 -17.10 -8.01
C GLY A 20 29.44 -15.82 -7.48
N MET A 21 29.79 -14.65 -8.04
CA MET A 21 29.14 -13.38 -7.71
C MET A 21 27.70 -13.31 -8.24
N GLY A 22 27.42 -13.91 -9.39
CA GLY A 22 26.07 -14.03 -9.93
C GLY A 22 25.14 -14.85 -9.02
N LEU A 23 25.66 -15.94 -8.45
CA LEU A 23 24.95 -16.76 -7.46
C LEU A 23 24.69 -15.99 -6.16
N THR A 24 25.67 -15.27 -5.63
CA THR A 24 25.48 -14.48 -4.40
C THR A 24 24.50 -13.32 -4.60
N LEU A 25 24.49 -12.66 -5.76
CA LEU A 25 23.49 -11.64 -6.08
C LEU A 25 22.08 -12.21 -6.21
N ARG A 26 21.94 -13.43 -6.74
CA ARG A 26 20.66 -14.14 -6.82
C ARG A 26 20.15 -14.54 -5.43
N GLU A 27 21.05 -15.01 -4.56
CA GLU A 27 20.74 -15.34 -3.16
C GLU A 27 20.39 -14.08 -2.36
N LEU A 28 21.13 -12.99 -2.53
CA LEU A 28 20.81 -11.69 -1.95
C LEU A 28 19.47 -11.14 -2.46
N GLY A 29 19.13 -11.36 -3.73
CA GLY A 29 17.82 -11.02 -4.30
C GLY A 29 16.67 -11.83 -3.69
N SER A 30 16.95 -13.06 -3.22
CA SER A 30 15.98 -13.89 -2.50
C SER A 30 15.85 -13.53 -1.02
N LEU A 31 16.84 -12.83 -0.46
CA LEU A 31 16.82 -12.24 0.89
C LEU A 31 16.11 -10.87 0.91
N GLN A 32 14.99 -10.73 0.19
CA GLN A 32 14.04 -9.67 0.54
C GLN A 32 13.67 -9.94 2.00
N PRO A 33 13.94 -9.01 2.95
CA PRO A 33 13.45 -9.19 4.31
C PRO A 33 11.96 -9.41 4.18
N SER A 34 11.43 -10.49 4.76
CA SER A 34 10.00 -10.75 4.81
C SER A 34 9.38 -9.48 5.40
N LYS A 35 8.79 -8.65 4.54
CA LYS A 35 8.12 -7.44 4.97
C LYS A 35 6.90 -7.96 5.72
N ASN A 36 6.98 -7.98 7.04
CA ASN A 36 5.86 -8.36 7.88
C ASN A 36 4.94 -7.16 7.93
N LEU A 37 3.85 -7.21 7.17
CA LEU A 37 2.82 -6.18 7.23
C LEU A 37 2.20 -6.16 8.64
N SER A 38 2.27 -5.01 9.29
CA SER A 38 1.60 -4.75 10.56
C SER A 38 0.93 -3.37 10.52
N LEU A 39 0.00 -3.11 11.44
CA LEU A 39 -0.59 -1.77 11.59
C LEU A 39 0.47 -0.69 11.87
N ASP A 40 1.59 -1.06 12.49
CA ASP A 40 2.71 -0.16 12.77
C ASP A 40 3.53 0.17 11.52
N SER A 41 3.38 -0.61 10.46
CA SER A 41 3.93 -0.30 9.14
C SER A 41 3.14 0.80 8.41
N ILE A 42 1.94 1.14 8.89
CA ILE A 42 1.10 2.18 8.30
C ILE A 42 1.39 3.51 9.02
N PRO A 43 1.72 4.59 8.29
CA PRO A 43 1.93 5.90 8.90
C PRO A 43 0.74 6.33 9.76
N GLU A 44 1.01 6.88 10.94
CA GLU A 44 -0.03 7.28 11.90
C GLU A 44 -1.06 8.24 11.28
N TRP A 45 -0.60 9.20 10.48
CA TRP A 45 -1.45 10.15 9.76
C TRP A 45 -2.42 9.48 8.77
N GLY A 46 -2.05 8.30 8.25
CA GLY A 46 -2.77 7.55 7.23
C GLY A 46 -3.62 6.42 7.80
N ARG A 47 -3.39 6.00 9.06
CA ARG A 47 -4.00 4.80 9.65
C ARG A 47 -5.53 4.80 9.56
N ARG A 48 -6.18 5.87 10.03
CA ARG A 48 -7.66 5.99 9.98
C ARG A 48 -8.20 6.06 8.56
N ARG A 49 -7.45 6.70 7.66
CA ARG A 49 -7.84 6.87 6.26
C ARG A 49 -7.75 5.53 5.51
N PHE A 50 -6.67 4.79 5.73
CA PHE A 50 -6.45 3.49 5.12
C PHE A 50 -7.44 2.48 5.65
N GLU A 51 -7.80 2.55 6.94
CA GLU A 51 -8.88 1.73 7.50
C GLU A 51 -10.20 1.96 6.75
N VAL A 52 -10.63 3.22 6.58
CA VAL A 52 -11.87 3.52 5.85
C VAL A 52 -11.82 2.97 4.42
N TRP A 53 -10.73 3.22 3.70
CA TRP A 53 -10.57 2.72 2.33
C TRP A 53 -10.55 1.21 2.25
N CYS A 54 -9.84 0.54 3.16
CA CYS A 54 -9.76 -0.91 3.22
C CYS A 54 -11.12 -1.55 3.53
N ARG A 55 -11.90 -0.95 4.43
CA ARG A 55 -13.26 -1.44 4.74
C ARG A 55 -14.20 -1.30 3.56
N ILE A 56 -14.17 -0.17 2.84
CA ILE A 56 -14.98 0.00 1.62
C ILE A 56 -14.50 -0.99 0.53
N TYR A 57 -13.19 -1.23 0.42
CA TYR A 57 -12.63 -2.19 -0.52
C TYR A 57 -13.10 -3.62 -0.22
N ASN A 58 -13.07 -4.02 1.05
CA ASN A 58 -13.58 -5.32 1.51
C ASN A 58 -15.08 -5.49 1.25
N GLU A 59 -15.85 -4.41 1.15
CA GLU A 59 -17.28 -4.42 0.80
C GLU A 59 -17.53 -4.36 -0.73
N GLY A 60 -16.50 -4.55 -1.56
CA GLY A 60 -16.62 -4.56 -3.01
C GLY A 60 -16.33 -3.22 -3.69
N GLY A 61 -15.76 -2.25 -2.94
CA GLY A 61 -15.31 -0.97 -3.47
C GLY A 61 -16.40 0.10 -3.56
N SER A 62 -17.63 -0.20 -3.13
CA SER A 62 -18.76 0.71 -3.11
C SER A 62 -19.63 0.45 -1.89
N VAL A 63 -20.09 1.51 -1.23
CA VAL A 63 -21.00 1.43 -0.07
C VAL A 63 -22.02 2.56 -0.10
N SER A 64 -23.17 2.38 0.55
CA SER A 64 -24.11 3.49 0.77
C SER A 64 -23.51 4.53 1.72
N PHE A 65 -24.04 5.75 1.72
CA PHE A 65 -23.58 6.84 2.57
C PHE A 65 -23.80 6.52 4.06
N ASP A 66 -24.90 5.86 4.41
CA ASP A 66 -25.13 5.40 5.78
C ASP A 66 -24.06 4.40 6.21
N ARG A 67 -23.74 3.45 5.34
CA ARG A 67 -22.68 2.48 5.60
C ARG A 67 -21.29 3.14 5.68
N PHE A 68 -21.02 4.09 4.80
CA PHE A 68 -19.81 4.90 4.85
C PHE A 68 -19.68 5.64 6.19
N LYS A 69 -20.77 6.20 6.72
CA LYS A 69 -20.75 6.86 8.03
C LYS A 69 -20.39 5.89 9.15
N GLU A 70 -20.98 4.70 9.16
CA GLU A 70 -20.64 3.65 10.13
C GLU A 70 -19.16 3.27 10.07
N ILE A 71 -18.61 3.10 8.86
CA ILE A 71 -17.20 2.79 8.63
C ILE A 71 -16.31 3.91 9.20
N CYS A 72 -16.65 5.17 8.95
CA CYS A 72 -15.87 6.30 9.45
C CYS A 72 -15.91 6.40 10.98
N ILE A 73 -17.08 6.17 11.60
CA ILE A 73 -17.22 6.15 13.07
C ILE A 73 -16.35 5.05 13.67
N LYS A 74 -16.37 3.84 13.08
CA LYS A 74 -15.51 2.72 13.51
C LYS A 74 -14.02 3.06 13.41
N ALA A 75 -13.61 3.76 12.36
CA ALA A 75 -12.24 4.24 12.17
C ALA A 75 -11.88 5.45 13.07
N GLY A 76 -12.77 5.87 13.98
CA GLY A 76 -12.52 6.94 14.95
C GLY A 76 -12.78 8.36 14.44
N TYR A 77 -13.57 8.53 13.39
CA TYR A 77 -14.08 9.84 12.99
C TYR A 77 -15.34 10.22 13.78
N SER A 78 -15.46 11.50 14.14
CA SER A 78 -16.58 12.01 14.93
C SER A 78 -17.73 12.51 14.05
N THR A 79 -18.96 12.36 14.55
CA THR A 79 -20.20 12.91 13.98
C THR A 79 -20.57 14.29 14.54
N ALA A 80 -19.75 14.87 15.41
CA ALA A 80 -20.11 16.07 16.16
C ALA A 80 -19.82 17.35 15.35
N ASP A 81 -20.79 17.78 14.56
CA ASP A 81 -21.37 19.12 14.63
C ASP A 81 -22.89 18.95 14.52
N GLY A 82 -23.66 19.75 15.26
CA GLY A 82 -25.10 19.61 15.57
C GLY A 82 -26.11 19.47 14.41
N ASP A 83 -25.65 19.29 13.17
CA ASP A 83 -26.46 18.98 11.98
C ASP A 83 -26.36 17.50 11.55
N GLY A 84 -25.68 16.64 12.33
CA GLY A 84 -25.54 15.20 12.02
C GLY A 84 -24.55 14.89 10.89
N GLY A 85 -23.73 15.87 10.50
CA GLY A 85 -22.69 15.73 9.49
C GLY A 85 -21.43 15.03 10.03
N LEU A 86 -20.89 14.09 9.27
CA LEU A 86 -19.67 13.39 9.66
C LEU A 86 -18.44 14.28 9.41
N LYS A 87 -17.57 14.48 10.42
CA LYS A 87 -16.29 15.17 10.24
C LYS A 87 -15.32 14.27 9.50
N THR A 88 -15.52 14.16 8.19
CA THR A 88 -14.67 13.41 7.25
C THR A 88 -13.43 14.19 6.82
N LYS A 89 -13.01 15.23 7.55
CA LYS A 89 -11.83 16.04 7.19
C LYS A 89 -10.65 15.10 6.93
N GLY A 90 -10.27 14.98 5.66
CA GLY A 90 -9.20 14.09 5.21
C GLY A 90 -9.57 12.63 4.88
N ILE A 91 -10.84 12.22 4.75
CA ILE A 91 -11.23 10.88 4.26
C ILE A 91 -11.39 10.88 2.74
N GLY A 92 -11.93 11.97 2.21
CA GLY A 92 -12.06 12.25 0.79
C GLY A 92 -12.66 13.62 0.57
N GLY A 93 -11.79 14.60 0.40
CA GLY A 93 -12.16 15.92 -0.06
C GLY A 93 -11.37 16.21 -1.32
N LEU A 94 -12.09 16.51 -2.40
CA LEU A 94 -11.53 17.15 -3.58
C LEU A 94 -10.87 18.48 -3.13
N PHE A 95 -9.55 18.50 -2.95
CA PHE A 95 -8.81 19.74 -3.15
C PHE A 95 -8.34 19.73 -4.59
N SER A 96 -8.99 20.56 -5.40
CA SER A 96 -8.39 21.26 -6.52
C SER A 96 -6.93 21.56 -6.21
N GLY A 97 -6.00 20.71 -6.70
CA GLY A 97 -4.56 20.92 -6.60
C GLY A 97 -3.69 19.75 -6.14
N GLY A 98 -4.22 18.64 -5.59
CA GLY A 98 -3.41 17.54 -5.05
C GLY A 98 -3.50 16.21 -5.80
N LYS A 99 -2.34 15.60 -6.13
CA LYS A 99 -2.20 14.27 -6.78
C LYS A 99 -2.49 13.07 -5.84
N ASN A 100 -3.54 13.10 -5.01
CA ASN A 100 -3.78 12.06 -4.00
C ASN A 100 -5.10 11.28 -4.22
N ALA A 101 -5.12 10.03 -3.74
CA ALA A 101 -6.20 9.04 -3.82
C ALA A 101 -7.60 9.58 -3.50
N ARG A 102 -8.61 9.12 -4.25
CA ARG A 102 -9.97 9.69 -4.23
C ARG A 102 -11.05 8.66 -3.91
N ILE A 103 -12.00 9.06 -3.08
CA ILE A 103 -13.37 8.50 -3.08
C ILE A 103 -14.26 9.40 -3.93
N GLN A 104 -15.23 8.81 -4.62
CA GLN A 104 -16.23 9.51 -5.41
C GLN A 104 -17.62 9.31 -4.82
N TRP A 105 -18.46 10.33 -4.99
CA TRP A 105 -19.87 10.28 -4.67
C TRP A 105 -20.64 9.85 -5.92
N GLY A 106 -21.59 8.93 -5.76
CA GLY A 106 -22.53 8.59 -6.82
C GLY A 106 -23.33 9.81 -7.25
N ALA A 107 -23.79 9.82 -8.50
CA ALA A 107 -24.66 10.87 -9.03
C ALA A 107 -25.93 11.09 -8.17
N ASN A 108 -26.33 10.04 -7.45
CA ASN A 108 -27.49 9.98 -6.57
C ASN A 108 -27.24 10.67 -5.20
N GLY A 109 -26.00 11.05 -4.90
CA GLY A 109 -25.58 11.59 -3.60
C GLY A 109 -25.62 10.58 -2.44
N SER A 110 -26.10 9.36 -2.68
CA SER A 110 -26.33 8.31 -1.68
C SER A 110 -25.22 7.27 -1.58
N ASP A 111 -24.34 7.18 -2.57
CA ASP A 111 -23.35 6.10 -2.68
C ASP A 111 -21.92 6.65 -2.69
N VAL A 112 -20.99 5.89 -2.14
CA VAL A 112 -19.57 6.22 -2.04
C VAL A 112 -18.75 5.11 -2.68
N PHE A 113 -17.90 5.48 -3.63
CA PHE A 113 -17.08 4.56 -4.41
C PHE A 113 -15.59 4.83 -4.19
N LEU A 114 -14.80 3.77 -4.06
CA LEU A 114 -13.34 3.88 -4.19
C LEU A 114 -12.96 4.05 -5.65
N THR A 115 -12.06 4.98 -5.91
CA THR A 115 -11.45 5.07 -7.23
C THR A 115 -10.21 4.19 -7.31
N GLY A 116 -9.82 3.79 -8.54
CA GLY A 116 -8.58 3.04 -8.76
C GLY A 116 -7.31 3.73 -8.25
N SER A 117 -7.35 5.06 -8.07
CA SER A 117 -6.24 5.82 -7.45
C SER A 117 -6.00 5.49 -5.97
N VAL A 118 -7.02 4.98 -5.26
CA VAL A 118 -6.89 4.59 -3.85
C VAL A 118 -5.96 3.40 -3.71
N LYS A 119 -6.16 2.38 -4.54
CA LYS A 119 -5.30 1.19 -4.58
C LYS A 119 -3.82 1.58 -4.75
N GLY A 120 -3.51 2.32 -5.81
CA GLY A 120 -2.12 2.73 -6.08
C GLY A 120 -1.51 3.59 -4.97
N TYR A 121 -2.32 4.38 -4.25
CA TYR A 121 -1.84 5.19 -3.14
C TYR A 121 -1.54 4.35 -1.89
N VAL A 122 -2.42 3.42 -1.52
CA VAL A 122 -2.17 2.50 -0.40
C VAL A 122 -0.91 1.68 -0.67
N GLU A 123 -0.77 1.17 -1.89
CA GLU A 123 0.39 0.37 -2.29
C GLU A 123 1.69 1.20 -2.29
N ALA A 124 1.64 2.46 -2.75
CA ALA A 124 2.79 3.35 -2.74
C ALA A 124 3.26 3.71 -1.32
N TRP A 125 2.34 3.90 -0.37
CA TRP A 125 2.67 4.34 0.98
C TRP A 125 3.03 3.21 1.94
N THR A 126 2.46 2.03 1.74
CA THR A 126 2.74 0.86 2.59
C THR A 126 3.83 -0.03 1.99
N GLY A 127 3.97 -0.04 0.66
CA GLY A 127 4.81 -1.00 -0.05
C GLY A 127 4.26 -2.42 -0.05
N PHE A 128 2.96 -2.57 0.24
CA PHE A 128 2.19 -3.83 0.24
C PHE A 128 0.98 -3.68 -0.67
N THR A 129 0.46 -4.78 -1.19
CA THR A 129 -0.76 -4.79 -2.02
C THR A 129 -1.98 -4.31 -1.22
N MET A 130 -2.98 -3.76 -1.93
CA MET A 130 -4.24 -3.38 -1.29
C MET A 130 -4.91 -4.55 -0.56
N ASP A 131 -4.81 -5.77 -1.09
CA ASP A 131 -5.39 -6.97 -0.48
C ASP A 131 -4.72 -7.31 0.85
N GLU A 132 -3.39 -7.20 0.93
CA GLU A 132 -2.64 -7.41 2.17
C GLU A 132 -3.01 -6.36 3.22
N VAL A 133 -3.01 -5.08 2.85
CA VAL A 133 -3.36 -3.98 3.75
C VAL A 133 -4.82 -4.07 4.20
N ALA A 134 -5.74 -4.40 3.29
CA ALA A 134 -7.14 -4.57 3.64
C ALA A 134 -7.39 -5.77 4.56
N GLY A 135 -6.50 -6.77 4.52
CA GLY A 135 -6.45 -7.87 5.47
C GLY A 135 -6.27 -7.45 6.93
N LEU A 136 -5.63 -6.30 7.18
CA LEU A 136 -5.44 -5.78 8.55
C LEU A 136 -6.71 -5.17 9.16
N PHE A 137 -7.70 -4.82 8.34
CA PHE A 137 -8.87 -4.03 8.75
C PHE A 137 -10.21 -4.78 8.57
N LYS A 138 -10.17 -6.11 8.59
CA LYS A 138 -11.38 -6.95 8.59
C LYS A 138 -12.19 -6.68 9.86
#